data_AF-A0A0L8MF14-F1
#
_entry.id   AF-A0A0L8MF14-F1
#
_cell.length_a   1.000
_cell.length_b   1.000
_cell.length_c   1.000
_cell.angle_alpha   90.00
_cell.angle_beta   90.00
_cell.angle_gamma   90.00
#
_symmetry.space_group_name_H-M   'P 1'
#
loop_
_entity.id
_entity.type
_entity.pdbx_description
1 polymer ?
#
loop_
_entity_poly.entity_id
_entity_poly.type
_entity_poly.pdbx_seq_one_letter_code
_entity_poly.pdbx_strand_id
1 'polypeptide(L)'
;RIRGKGVTRPRTYTFRELLERPLIERDITLTCVSNEVGGPYIGHARWLGVRLADLLKECGVVPPSRGGKADQLVARSVDGMTLGSPVEDVMDGRDAILAVGMNG
;
A
#
# COMPACT_ATOMS: atom_id res chain seq x y z
N ARG A 1 10.54 -3.71 2.69
CA ARG A 1 10.77 -5.17 2.61
C ARG A 1 9.43 -5.88 2.72
N ILE A 2 9.10 -6.78 1.80
CA ILE A 2 7.89 -7.61 1.82
C ILE A 2 8.29 -9.04 2.23
N ARG A 3 7.61 -9.59 3.25
CA ARG A 3 7.85 -10.92 3.81
C ARG A 3 6.61 -11.39 4.59
N GLY A 4 6.54 -12.68 4.89
CA GLY A 4 5.51 -13.26 5.77
C GLY A 4 4.78 -14.44 5.13
N LYS A 5 3.64 -14.81 5.72
CA LYS A 5 2.75 -15.84 5.18
C LYS A 5 2.28 -15.41 3.78
N GLY A 6 2.15 -16.35 2.86
CA GLY A 6 1.70 -16.08 1.48
C GLY A 6 2.74 -15.40 0.58
N VAL A 7 3.92 -15.03 1.09
CA VAL A 7 5.03 -14.52 0.28
C VAL A 7 5.93 -15.68 -0.11
N THR A 8 6.06 -15.96 -1.40
CA THR A 8 6.96 -17.03 -1.90
C THR A 8 8.35 -16.50 -2.25
N ARG A 9 8.47 -15.21 -2.57
CA ARG A 9 9.72 -14.53 -2.93
C ARG A 9 9.90 -13.26 -2.10
N PRO A 10 10.39 -13.36 -0.85
CA PRO A 10 10.63 -12.18 -0.03
C PRO A 10 11.60 -11.22 -0.71
N ARG A 11 11.27 -9.93 -0.72
CA ARG A 11 12.07 -8.91 -1.42
C ARG A 11 12.21 -7.63 -0.61
N THR A 12 13.36 -6.99 -0.74
CA THR A 12 13.59 -5.62 -0.28
C THR A 12 13.71 -4.76 -1.53
N TYR A 13 13.00 -3.65 -1.53
CA TYR A 13 13.08 -2.63 -2.58
C TYR A 13 13.78 -1.42 -1.98
N THR A 14 14.77 -0.90 -2.70
CA THR A 14 15.38 0.40 -2.43
C THR A 14 14.51 1.51 -3.00
N PHE A 15 14.72 2.73 -2.52
CA PHE A 15 13.98 3.88 -3.03
C PHE A 15 14.22 4.11 -4.54
N ARG A 16 15.47 3.97 -5.02
CA ARG A 16 15.80 4.08 -6.45
C ARG A 16 15.04 3.06 -7.30
N GLU A 17 15.01 1.79 -6.88
CA GLU A 17 14.26 0.75 -7.59
C GLU A 17 12.74 1.01 -7.61
N LEU A 18 12.21 1.81 -6.68
CA LEU A 18 10.81 2.21 -6.71
C LEU A 18 10.57 3.34 -7.71
N LEU A 19 11.50 4.29 -7.83
CA LEU A 19 11.42 5.41 -8.78
C LEU A 19 11.58 4.98 -10.25
N GLU A 20 12.28 3.88 -10.51
CA GLU A 20 12.48 3.33 -11.86
C GLU A 20 11.26 2.54 -12.38
N ARG A 21 10.19 2.41 -11.60
CA ARG A 21 8.99 1.65 -11.97
C ARG A 21 7.94 2.54 -12.66
N PRO A 22 6.95 1.94 -13.34
CA PRO A 22 5.77 2.68 -13.78
C PRO A 22 5.03 3.27 -12.57
N LEU A 23 5.18 4.58 -12.37
CA LEU A 23 4.48 5.32 -11.33
C LEU A 23 3.07 5.69 -11.80
N ILE A 24 2.12 5.66 -10.87
CA ILE A 24 0.76 6.14 -11.10
C ILE A 24 0.48 7.36 -10.20
N GLU A 25 -0.43 8.21 -10.65
CA GLU A 25 -0.94 9.34 -9.87
C GLU A 25 -2.40 9.12 -9.49
N ARG A 26 -2.77 9.44 -8.24
CA ARG A 26 -4.16 9.44 -7.78
C ARG A 26 -4.43 10.61 -6.83
N ASP A 27 -5.53 11.29 -7.07
CA ASP A 27 -6.09 12.27 -6.14
C ASP A 27 -6.82 11.52 -5.02
N ILE A 28 -6.31 11.60 -3.79
CA ILE A 28 -6.85 10.87 -2.64
C ILE A 28 -7.04 11.82 -1.47
N THR A 29 -8.26 11.84 -0.96
CA THR A 29 -8.60 12.48 0.32
C THR A 29 -8.36 11.50 1.46
N LEU A 30 -7.58 11.90 2.46
CA LEU A 30 -7.38 11.16 3.69
C LEU A 30 -8.09 11.89 4.83
N THR A 31 -8.85 11.14 5.62
CA THR A 31 -9.54 11.66 6.81
C THR A 31 -9.11 10.83 8.00
N CYS A 32 -8.72 11.50 9.09
CA CYS A 32 -8.42 10.82 10.34
C CYS A 32 -9.73 10.26 10.94
N VAL A 33 -9.66 9.07 11.55
CA VAL A 33 -10.81 8.50 12.29
C VAL A 33 -11.28 9.40 13.43
N SER A 34 -10.39 10.24 13.96
CA SER A 34 -10.70 11.22 15.02
C SER A 34 -11.26 12.54 14.48
N ASN A 35 -11.56 12.65 13.18
CA ASN A 35 -12.12 13.88 12.63
C ASN A 35 -13.61 14.00 12.95
N GLU A 36 -13.98 15.01 13.73
CA GLU A 36 -15.38 15.32 14.01
C GLU A 36 -16.07 16.00 12.82
N VAL A 37 -17.40 16.13 12.88
CA VAL A 37 -18.17 16.87 11.87
C VAL A 37 -17.70 18.33 11.85
N GLY A 38 -17.18 18.77 10.70
CA GLY A 38 -16.58 20.11 10.55
C GLY A 38 -15.13 20.24 11.07
N GLY A 39 -14.51 19.14 11.49
CA GLY A 39 -13.15 19.12 12.04
C GLY A 39 -12.05 19.28 10.97
N PRO A 40 -10.82 19.63 11.40
CA PRO A 40 -9.71 19.97 10.50
C PRO A 40 -8.85 18.76 10.09
N TYR A 41 -9.11 17.55 10.59
CA TYR A 41 -8.27 16.36 10.34
C TYR A 41 -8.65 15.63 9.05
N ILE A 42 -8.72 16.40 7.97
CA ILE A 42 -9.00 15.96 6.60
C ILE A 42 -8.06 16.69 5.66
N GLY A 43 -7.52 15.98 4.67
CA GLY A 43 -6.63 16.56 3.67
C GLY A 43 -6.77 15.86 2.32
N HIS A 44 -6.41 16.58 1.26
CA HIS A 44 -6.44 16.10 -0.11
C HIS A 44 -5.10 16.36 -0.78
N ALA A 45 -4.64 15.41 -1.59
CA ALA A 45 -3.44 15.58 -2.39
C ALA A 45 -3.46 14.68 -3.62
N ARG A 46 -2.64 15.07 -4.60
CA ARG A 46 -2.25 14.20 -5.72
C ARG A 46 -1.05 13.37 -5.31
N TRP A 47 -1.25 12.07 -5.16
CA TRP A 47 -0.24 11.12 -4.72
C TRP A 47 0.42 10.44 -5.90
N LEU A 48 1.75 10.39 -5.90
CA LEU A 48 2.57 9.67 -6.88
C LEU A 48 3.15 8.41 -6.22
N GLY A 49 3.05 7.25 -6.88
CA GLY A 49 3.67 6.04 -6.36
C GLY A 49 3.51 4.78 -7.19
N VAL A 50 4.00 3.67 -6.63
CA VAL A 50 3.95 2.35 -7.27
C VAL A 50 2.68 1.63 -6.82
N ARG A 51 2.00 0.93 -7.74
CA ARG A 51 0.87 0.07 -7.40
C ARG A 51 1.33 -1.03 -6.44
N LEU A 52 0.76 -1.05 -5.24
CA LEU A 52 1.13 -2.00 -4.20
C LEU A 52 0.82 -3.44 -4.61
N ALA A 53 -0.28 -3.65 -5.35
CA ALA A 53 -0.66 -4.95 -5.90
C ALA A 53 0.44 -5.57 -6.78
N ASP A 54 1.18 -4.75 -7.54
CA ASP A 54 2.21 -5.27 -8.45
C ASP A 54 3.46 -5.71 -7.67
N LEU A 55 3.85 -4.95 -6.64
CA LEU A 55 4.91 -5.36 -5.71
C LEU A 55 4.56 -6.66 -4.95
N LEU A 56 3.29 -6.84 -4.58
CA LEU A 56 2.81 -8.04 -3.91
C LEU A 56 2.80 -9.25 -4.85
N LYS A 57 2.36 -9.09 -6.12
CA LYS A 57 2.42 -10.14 -7.15
C LYS A 57 3.87 -10.58 -7.42
N GLU A 58 4.81 -9.64 -7.52
CA GLU A 58 6.25 -9.95 -7.68
C GLU A 58 6.80 -10.81 -6.53
N CYS A 59 6.26 -10.61 -5.32
CA CYS A 59 6.59 -11.40 -4.14
C CYS A 59 5.84 -12.74 -4.06
N GLY A 60 5.00 -13.05 -5.06
CA GLY A 60 4.21 -14.27 -5.15
C GLY A 60 2.97 -14.29 -4.26
N VAL A 61 2.51 -13.12 -3.79
CA VAL A 61 1.28 -13.01 -3.02
C VAL A 61 0.08 -13.22 -3.94
N VAL A 62 -0.86 -14.04 -3.48
CA VAL A 62 -2.15 -14.29 -4.13
C VAL A 62 -3.23 -13.87 -3.12
N PRO A 63 -4.31 -13.17 -3.54
CA PRO A 63 -5.39 -12.79 -2.64
C PRO A 63 -6.19 -14.01 -2.16
N PRO A 64 -6.81 -13.95 -0.96
CA PRO A 64 -7.62 -15.03 -0.40
C PRO A 64 -8.68 -15.59 -1.36
N SER A 65 -9.39 -14.74 -2.09
CA SER A 65 -10.40 -15.14 -3.08
C SER A 65 -9.87 -16.05 -4.19
N ARG A 66 -8.55 -16.07 -4.41
CA ARG A 66 -7.86 -16.89 -5.40
C ARG A 66 -6.98 -17.98 -4.77
N GLY A 67 -7.29 -18.38 -3.54
CA GLY A 67 -6.55 -19.44 -2.82
C GLY A 67 -5.27 -18.96 -2.12
N GLY A 68 -5.12 -17.65 -1.97
CA GLY A 68 -4.05 -17.02 -1.20
C GLY A 68 -4.03 -17.43 0.27
N LYS A 69 -2.83 -17.58 0.84
CA LYS A 69 -2.66 -17.97 2.26
C LYS A 69 -2.67 -16.79 3.24
N ALA A 70 -2.52 -15.56 2.75
CA ALA A 70 -2.44 -14.35 3.56
C ALA A 70 -3.73 -13.54 3.41
N ASP A 71 -4.36 -13.23 4.54
CA ASP A 71 -5.58 -12.43 4.66
C ASP A 71 -5.29 -10.97 5.03
N GLN A 72 -4.20 -10.69 5.73
CA GLN A 72 -3.80 -9.36 6.18
C GLN A 72 -2.42 -8.94 5.68
N LEU A 73 -2.35 -7.74 5.11
CA LEU A 73 -1.11 -7.00 4.91
C LEU A 73 -0.85 -6.16 6.16
N VAL A 74 0.32 -6.35 6.78
CA VAL A 74 0.75 -5.56 7.94
C VAL A 74 1.84 -4.60 7.53
N ALA A 75 1.51 -3.31 7.45
CA ALA A 75 2.48 -2.23 7.31
C ALA A 75 3.13 -1.95 8.66
N ARG A 76 4.45 -1.74 8.65
CA ARG A 76 5.24 -1.41 9.84
C ARG A 76 6.12 -0.21 9.53
N SER A 77 6.02 0.83 10.33
CA SER A 77 6.84 2.03 10.24
C SER A 77 8.12 1.87 11.07
N VAL A 78 9.13 2.68 10.74
CA VAL A 78 10.39 2.78 11.49
C VAL A 78 10.21 3.40 12.88
N ASP A 79 9.12 4.15 13.08
CA ASP A 79 8.72 4.76 14.35
C ASP A 79 7.89 3.82 15.25
N GLY A 80 7.66 2.58 14.82
CA GLY A 80 6.93 1.57 15.57
C GLY A 80 5.42 1.49 15.27
N MET A 81 4.86 2.39 14.46
CA MET A 81 3.45 2.28 14.05
C MET A 81 3.19 1.03 13.21
N THR A 82 2.06 0.37 13.42
CA THR A 82 1.61 -0.76 12.60
C THR A 82 0.17 -0.59 12.15
N LEU A 83 -0.09 -0.83 10.86
CA LEU A 83 -1.43 -0.78 10.28
C LEU A 83 -1.72 -2.06 9.51
N GLY A 84 -2.98 -2.51 9.58
CA GLY A 84 -3.47 -3.68 8.86
C GLY A 84 -4.37 -3.27 7.70
N SER A 85 -4.31 -4.00 6.61
CA SER A 85 -5.29 -3.91 5.51
C SER A 85 -5.55 -5.31 4.95
N PRO A 86 -6.78 -5.67 4.59
CA PRO A 86 -7.04 -6.95 3.95
C PRO A 86 -6.23 -7.10 2.65
N VAL A 87 -5.60 -8.27 2.45
CA VAL A 87 -4.85 -8.55 1.20
C VAL A 87 -5.79 -8.53 0.00
N GLU A 88 -7.02 -9.00 0.18
CA GLU A 88 -8.07 -8.97 -0.84
C GLU A 88 -8.25 -7.55 -1.37
N ASP A 89 -8.51 -6.61 -0.47
CA ASP A 89 -8.76 -5.21 -0.76
C ASP A 89 -7.60 -4.51 -1.46
N VAL A 90 -6.37 -4.82 -1.06
CA VAL A 90 -5.17 -4.25 -1.69
C VAL A 90 -4.97 -4.76 -3.12
N MET A 91 -5.54 -5.93 -3.45
CA MET A 91 -5.33 -6.65 -4.70
C MET A 91 -6.58 -6.79 -5.59
N ASP A 92 -7.72 -6.19 -5.21
CA ASP A 92 -9.02 -6.31 -5.88
C ASP A 92 -9.15 -5.50 -7.18
N GLY A 93 -8.13 -4.73 -7.53
CA GLY A 93 -8.09 -3.88 -8.72
C GLY A 93 -8.07 -2.39 -8.42
N ARG A 94 -8.40 -1.97 -7.19
CA ARG A 94 -8.20 -0.59 -6.74
C ARG A 94 -6.72 -0.19 -6.77
N ASP A 95 -6.51 1.11 -6.86
CA ASP A 95 -5.16 1.68 -6.85
C ASP A 95 -4.69 1.93 -5.41
N ALA A 96 -4.42 0.85 -4.69
CA ALA A 96 -3.58 0.90 -3.50
C ALA A 96 -2.14 1.24 -3.91
N ILE A 97 -1.57 2.30 -3.31
CA ILE A 97 -0.29 2.88 -3.73
C ILE A 97 0.72 2.82 -2.59
N LEU A 98 1.95 2.40 -2.91
CA LEU A 98 3.13 2.74 -2.12
C LEU A 98 3.62 4.12 -2.59
N ALA A 99 3.19 5.17 -1.88
CA ALA A 99 3.45 6.55 -2.26
C ALA A 99 4.92 6.94 -2.07
N VAL A 100 5.44 7.72 -3.02
CA VAL A 100 6.81 8.26 -3.02
C VAL A 100 6.86 9.78 -3.26
N GLY A 101 5.73 10.39 -3.65
CA GLY A 101 5.58 11.83 -3.86
C GLY A 101 4.17 12.32 -3.57
N MET A 102 4.03 13.63 -3.34
CA MET A 102 2.77 14.29 -2.95
C MET A 102 2.76 15.73 -3.47
N ASN A 103 1.79 16.04 -4.35
CA ASN A 103 1.60 17.37 -4.96
C ASN A 103 2.74 17.88 -5.87
N GLY A 104 3.40 16.98 -6.60
CA GLY A 104 4.58 17.29 -7.45
C GLY A 104 5.88 17.02 -6.73
#